data_AF-A0A843HPZ1-F1
#
_entry.id   AF-A0A843HPZ1-F1
#
_cell.length_a   1.000
_cell.length_b   1.000
_cell.length_c   1.000
_cell.angle_alpha   90.00
_cell.angle_beta   90.00
_cell.angle_gamma   90.00
#
_symmetry.space_group_name_H-M   'P 1'
#
loop_
_entity.id
_entity.type
_entity.pdbx_description
1 polymer ?
#
loop_
_entity_poly.entity_id
_entity_poly.type
_entity_poly.pdbx_seq_one_letter_code
_entity_poly.pdbx_strand_id
1 'polypeptide(L)'
;MNIIRQTKQILSRLRSLTSDSDKVLFDCGDFEITKRELLGGVIILAGMIVVGIGISNGIADAVENNRREYTQALKVTSQDMFEYGMATNVGNAFVYGTLEAADTVGFDEIPGTYLYVEKTREEYTMHTREVEHTDSDGNKYYTTETYYSWDYDSRQKKHANFITFLGVRFEYKKITRPMAHYIDTIYKDSDTRYVYYGTAPAHTGTIYCKLMDNTIPDHTTFHEDVSIEQLLESFCDSPAVAVFWILWTLLTGVLIYGFFYMQNDWLE
;
A
#
# COMPACT_ATOMS: atom_id res chain seq x y z
N MET A 1 61.42 36.12 34.10
CA MET A 1 61.63 34.67 34.27
C MET A 1 60.35 33.87 34.61
N ASN A 2 59.16 34.48 34.60
CA ASN A 2 57.90 33.78 34.98
C ASN A 2 57.06 33.32 33.76
N ILE A 3 57.14 34.06 32.65
CA ILE A 3 56.38 33.78 31.41
C ILE A 3 56.87 32.50 30.70
N ILE A 4 58.18 32.22 30.72
CA ILE A 4 58.80 31.02 30.12
C ILE A 4 58.42 29.74 30.90
N ARG A 5 58.20 29.85 32.22
CA ARG A 5 57.78 28.72 33.06
C ARG A 5 56.32 28.36 32.82
N GLN A 6 55.44 29.36 32.71
CA GLN A 6 54.03 29.15 32.41
C GLN A 6 53.82 28.57 31.00
N THR A 7 54.54 29.07 29.99
CA THR A 7 54.47 28.51 28.62
C THR A 7 54.94 27.05 28.57
N LYS A 8 56.02 26.69 29.28
CA LYS A 8 56.44 25.28 29.40
C LYS A 8 55.41 24.39 30.10
N GLN A 9 54.72 24.90 31.12
CA GLN A 9 53.72 24.14 31.86
C GLN A 9 52.42 23.94 31.07
N ILE A 10 52.04 24.93 30.24
CA ILE A 10 50.91 24.83 29.30
C ILE A 10 51.26 23.84 28.18
N LEU A 11 52.47 23.93 27.62
CA LEU A 11 52.95 23.00 26.59
C LEU A 11 53.06 21.55 27.11
N SER A 12 53.49 21.33 28.35
CA SER A 12 53.54 19.99 28.92
C SER A 12 52.15 19.40 29.16
N ARG A 13 51.17 20.24 29.54
CA ARG A 13 49.77 19.82 29.71
C ARG A 13 49.07 19.54 28.38
N LEU A 14 49.36 20.35 27.36
CA LEU A 14 48.90 20.09 25.99
C LEU A 14 49.51 18.79 25.46
N ARG A 15 50.80 18.54 25.68
CA ARG A 15 51.48 17.29 25.28
C ARG A 15 50.94 16.06 26.01
N SER A 16 50.53 16.17 27.28
CA SER A 16 49.91 15.05 28.01
C SER A 16 48.48 14.78 27.55
N LEU A 17 47.72 15.82 27.19
CA LEU A 17 46.37 15.67 26.62
C LEU A 17 46.43 15.05 25.22
N THR A 18 47.49 15.31 24.45
CA THR A 18 47.72 14.66 23.17
C THR A 18 48.27 13.24 23.28
N SER A 19 48.86 12.85 24.41
CA SER A 19 49.40 11.50 24.62
C SER A 19 48.37 10.49 25.12
N ASP A 20 47.32 10.94 25.84
CA ASP A 20 46.28 10.03 26.35
C ASP A 20 45.24 9.63 25.30
N SER A 21 45.15 10.42 24.22
CA SER A 21 44.26 10.25 23.08
C SER A 21 44.74 9.21 22.05
N ASP A 22 46.04 8.88 22.09
CA ASP A 22 46.68 7.92 21.18
C ASP A 22 46.68 6.50 21.80
N LYS A 23 46.05 6.35 22.97
CA LYS A 23 45.80 5.03 23.56
C LYS A 23 44.78 4.29 22.70
N VAL A 24 45.20 3.14 22.19
CA VAL A 24 44.36 2.13 21.56
C VAL A 24 43.27 1.71 22.54
N LEU A 25 42.01 1.81 22.11
CA LEU A 25 40.83 1.45 22.90
C LEU A 25 40.26 0.09 22.51
N PHE A 26 40.34 -0.25 21.22
CA PHE A 26 39.86 -1.52 20.68
C PHE A 26 40.87 -2.02 19.64
N ASP A 27 41.32 -3.26 19.80
CA ASP A 27 42.15 -3.98 18.85
C ASP A 27 41.26 -5.03 18.16
N CYS A 28 41.02 -4.83 16.87
CA CYS A 28 40.19 -5.72 16.05
C CYS A 28 41.05 -6.53 15.07
N GLY A 29 42.28 -6.91 15.47
CA GLY A 29 43.17 -7.81 14.74
C GLY A 29 43.81 -7.19 13.48
N ASP A 30 42.99 -6.68 12.56
CA ASP A 30 43.42 -6.06 11.30
C ASP A 30 43.50 -4.51 11.39
N PHE A 31 42.97 -3.90 12.45
CA PHE A 31 43.05 -2.46 12.70
C PHE A 31 42.88 -2.10 14.20
N GLU A 32 43.61 -1.08 14.65
CA GLU A 32 43.55 -0.53 16.01
C GLU A 32 42.74 0.78 16.00
N ILE A 33 41.76 0.92 16.91
CA ILE A 33 40.97 2.16 17.05
C ILE A 33 41.45 2.93 18.28
N THR A 34 41.94 4.15 18.07
CA THR A 34 42.31 5.11 19.11
C THR A 34 41.11 5.95 19.58
N LYS A 35 41.23 6.59 20.75
CA LYS A 35 40.20 7.53 21.26
C LYS A 35 39.88 8.67 20.29
N ARG A 36 40.86 9.12 19.49
CA ARG A 36 40.67 10.20 18.50
C ARG A 36 39.83 9.76 17.32
N GLU A 37 40.08 8.58 16.79
CA GLU A 37 39.35 8.03 15.65
C GLU A 37 37.91 7.71 16.03
N LEU A 38 37.70 7.18 17.23
CA LEU A 38 36.35 7.01 17.79
C LEU A 38 35.59 8.35 17.85
N LEU A 39 36.26 9.42 18.30
CA LEU A 39 35.67 10.76 18.34
C LEU A 39 35.35 11.28 16.93
N GLY A 40 36.23 11.03 15.95
CA GLY A 40 36.00 11.35 14.54
C GLY A 40 34.78 10.63 13.96
N GLY A 41 34.65 9.32 14.22
CA GLY A 41 33.49 8.52 13.81
C GLY A 41 32.18 9.01 14.44
N VAL A 42 32.19 9.40 15.72
CA VAL A 42 31.02 10.01 16.39
C VAL A 42 30.64 11.35 15.76
N ILE A 43 31.62 12.18 15.39
CA ILE A 43 31.36 13.46 14.71
C ILE A 43 30.76 13.23 13.32
N ILE A 44 31.29 12.26 12.56
CA ILE A 44 30.74 11.87 11.24
C ILE A 44 29.30 11.40 11.39
N LEU A 45 29.02 10.51 12.35
CA LEU A 45 27.67 10.03 12.64
C LEU A 45 26.72 11.19 12.97
N ALA A 46 27.14 12.11 13.84
CA ALA A 46 26.34 13.28 14.21
C ALA A 46 26.04 14.18 13.00
N GLY A 47 27.03 14.43 12.14
CA GLY A 47 26.85 15.17 10.89
C GLY A 47 25.87 14.48 9.93
N MET A 48 26.01 13.17 9.75
CA MET A 48 25.12 12.37 8.90
C MET A 48 23.68 12.37 9.40
N ILE A 49 23.45 12.38 10.72
CA ILE A 49 22.09 12.50 11.28
C ILE A 49 21.49 13.87 10.94
N VAL A 50 22.24 14.96 11.15
CA VAL A 50 21.74 16.32 10.86
C VAL A 50 21.41 16.50 9.38
N VAL A 51 22.30 16.04 8.49
CA VAL A 51 22.06 16.07 7.04
C VAL A 51 20.87 15.16 6.67
N GLY A 52 20.81 13.98 7.27
CA GLY A 52 19.73 13.02 7.06
C GLY A 52 18.36 13.59 7.41
N ILE A 53 18.23 14.32 8.52
CA ILE A 53 16.99 15.01 8.91
C ILE A 53 16.59 16.04 7.84
N GLY A 54 17.53 16.84 7.33
CA GLY A 54 17.24 17.84 6.29
C GLY A 54 16.69 17.22 5.00
N ILE A 55 17.31 16.13 4.53
CA ILE A 55 16.85 15.40 3.34
C ILE A 55 15.51 14.71 3.61
N SER A 56 15.36 14.06 4.77
CA SER A 56 14.13 13.39 5.19
C SER A 56 12.96 14.36 5.25
N ASN A 57 13.17 15.60 5.73
CA ASN A 57 12.13 16.62 5.74
C ASN A 57 11.73 17.03 4.31
N GLY A 58 12.68 17.19 3.40
CA GLY A 58 12.37 17.48 1.99
C GLY A 58 11.58 16.35 1.30
N ILE A 59 11.90 15.09 1.63
CA ILE A 59 11.13 13.92 1.15
C ILE A 59 9.73 13.91 1.76
N ALA A 60 9.62 14.15 3.07
CA ALA A 60 8.33 14.21 3.76
C ALA A 60 7.45 15.34 3.19
N ASP A 61 8.01 16.52 2.93
CA ASP A 61 7.30 17.65 2.33
C ASP A 61 6.82 17.32 0.91
N ALA A 62 7.64 16.64 0.10
CA ALA A 62 7.25 16.22 -1.25
C ALA A 62 6.12 15.18 -1.22
N VAL A 63 6.21 14.22 -0.30
CA VAL A 63 5.17 13.20 -0.07
C VAL A 63 3.88 13.85 0.42
N GLU A 64 3.96 14.77 1.39
CA GLU A 64 2.82 15.51 1.92
C GLU A 64 2.18 16.39 0.85
N ASN A 65 2.97 17.08 0.03
CA ASN A 65 2.44 17.93 -1.04
C ASN A 65 1.62 17.14 -2.06
N ASN A 66 2.03 15.91 -2.39
CA ASN A 66 1.25 15.02 -3.24
C ASN A 66 -0.04 14.50 -2.56
N ARG A 67 -0.11 14.54 -1.23
CA ARG A 67 -1.26 14.05 -0.44
C ARG A 67 -2.24 15.13 -0.01
N ARG A 68 -1.87 16.41 -0.19
CA ARG A 68 -2.70 17.55 0.21
C ARG A 68 -4.14 17.44 -0.31
N GLU A 69 -4.32 16.91 -1.51
CA GLU A 69 -5.63 16.72 -2.10
C GLU A 69 -6.54 15.80 -1.25
N TYR A 70 -5.98 14.71 -0.70
CA TYR A 70 -6.72 13.75 0.12
C TYR A 70 -6.90 14.24 1.56
N THR A 71 -5.83 14.78 2.17
CA THR A 71 -5.88 15.25 3.56
C THR A 71 -6.79 16.46 3.75
N GLN A 72 -6.93 17.30 2.72
CA GLN A 72 -7.81 18.48 2.73
C GLN A 72 -9.23 18.18 2.22
N ALA A 73 -9.49 16.96 1.72
CA ALA A 73 -10.80 16.58 1.23
C ALA A 73 -11.86 16.64 2.35
N LEU A 74 -13.07 17.06 2.00
CA LEU A 74 -14.18 17.13 2.95
C LEU A 74 -14.56 15.70 3.42
N LYS A 75 -14.73 15.51 4.72
CA LYS A 75 -15.23 14.25 5.28
C LYS A 75 -16.74 14.37 5.49
N VAL A 76 -17.51 13.55 4.78
CA VAL A 76 -18.97 13.57 4.77
C VAL A 76 -19.50 12.26 5.34
N THR A 77 -20.32 12.36 6.39
CA THR A 77 -20.94 11.20 7.06
C THR A 77 -22.46 11.34 7.21
N SER A 78 -23.04 12.43 6.72
CA SER A 78 -24.49 12.69 6.76
C SER A 78 -25.02 13.09 5.39
N GLN A 79 -26.28 12.77 5.14
CA GLN A 79 -26.97 13.10 3.90
C GLN A 79 -26.96 14.62 3.63
N ASP A 80 -27.27 15.44 4.64
CA ASP A 80 -27.29 16.90 4.49
C ASP A 80 -25.94 17.45 4.03
N MET A 81 -24.82 16.96 4.59
CA MET A 81 -23.48 17.38 4.18
C MET A 81 -23.16 16.93 2.75
N PHE A 82 -23.66 15.76 2.35
CA PHE A 82 -23.43 15.22 1.01
C PHE A 82 -24.17 16.02 -0.06
N GLU A 83 -25.47 16.27 0.15
CA GLU A 83 -26.29 17.10 -0.73
C GLU A 83 -25.76 18.53 -0.80
N TYR A 84 -25.45 19.12 0.36
CA TYR A 84 -24.86 20.46 0.42
C TYR A 84 -23.50 20.53 -0.29
N GLY A 85 -22.65 19.52 -0.12
CA GLY A 85 -21.34 19.44 -0.77
C GLY A 85 -21.43 19.40 -2.29
N MET A 86 -22.41 18.64 -2.83
CA MET A 86 -22.68 18.59 -4.27
C MET A 86 -23.28 19.90 -4.81
N ALA A 87 -24.14 20.56 -4.03
CA ALA A 87 -24.80 21.81 -4.42
C ALA A 87 -23.85 23.02 -4.39
N THR A 88 -22.88 23.03 -3.47
CA THR A 88 -21.92 24.14 -3.30
C THR A 88 -20.59 23.91 -4.00
N ASN A 89 -20.44 22.80 -4.74
CA ASN A 89 -19.23 22.45 -5.47
C ASN A 89 -17.97 22.44 -4.58
N VAL A 90 -18.05 21.82 -3.40
CA VAL A 90 -16.93 21.74 -2.44
C VAL A 90 -15.68 21.11 -3.04
N GLY A 91 -15.83 20.26 -4.06
CA GLY A 91 -14.71 19.55 -4.68
C GLY A 91 -14.49 18.19 -4.04
N ASN A 92 -13.24 17.83 -3.74
CA ASN A 92 -12.89 16.48 -3.30
C ASN A 92 -13.45 16.17 -1.91
N ALA A 93 -14.09 15.02 -1.78
CA ALA A 93 -14.67 14.55 -0.54
C ALA A 93 -14.55 13.03 -0.37
N PHE A 94 -14.37 12.63 0.88
CA PHE A 94 -14.62 11.26 1.35
C PHE A 94 -16.03 11.20 1.90
N VAL A 95 -16.85 10.30 1.37
CA VAL A 95 -18.24 10.13 1.78
C VAL A 95 -18.43 8.71 2.29
N TYR A 96 -18.76 8.58 3.57
CA TYR A 96 -19.10 7.30 4.18
C TYR A 96 -20.62 7.14 4.28
N GLY A 97 -21.14 6.00 3.84
CA GLY A 97 -22.57 5.75 3.86
C GLY A 97 -22.96 4.36 3.40
N THR A 98 -24.27 4.13 3.39
CA THR A 98 -24.85 2.90 2.86
C THR A 98 -25.19 3.08 1.39
N LEU A 99 -24.71 2.17 0.56
CA LEU A 99 -25.11 1.96 -0.83
C LEU A 99 -26.22 0.91 -0.86
N GLU A 100 -27.38 1.28 -1.37
CA GLU A 100 -28.57 0.43 -1.42
C GLU A 100 -29.16 0.39 -2.83
N ALA A 101 -29.75 -0.74 -3.20
CA ALA A 101 -30.58 -0.87 -4.39
C ALA A 101 -31.91 -0.13 -4.18
N ALA A 102 -32.16 0.92 -4.96
CA ALA A 102 -33.45 1.60 -4.91
C ALA A 102 -34.56 0.74 -5.54
N ASP A 103 -34.20 -0.10 -6.50
CA ASP A 103 -35.03 -1.15 -7.08
C ASP A 103 -34.24 -2.46 -7.11
N THR A 104 -34.74 -3.48 -6.39
CA THR A 104 -34.04 -4.77 -6.32
C THR A 104 -34.41 -5.68 -7.49
N VAL A 105 -33.50 -6.61 -7.82
CA VAL A 105 -33.68 -7.61 -8.87
C VAL A 105 -33.54 -9.04 -8.32
N GLY A 106 -34.06 -10.01 -9.06
CA GLY A 106 -34.00 -11.41 -8.69
C GLY A 106 -34.29 -12.36 -9.85
N PHE A 107 -34.09 -13.65 -9.59
CA PHE A 107 -34.51 -14.77 -10.43
C PHE A 107 -35.45 -15.63 -9.60
N ASP A 108 -36.56 -16.08 -10.16
CA ASP A 108 -37.57 -16.85 -9.41
C ASP A 108 -37.01 -18.20 -8.91
N GLU A 109 -35.94 -18.68 -9.55
CA GLU A 109 -35.26 -19.92 -9.19
C GLU A 109 -34.42 -19.84 -7.91
N ILE A 110 -34.07 -18.64 -7.43
CA ILE A 110 -33.29 -18.43 -6.20
C ILE A 110 -34.05 -17.51 -5.24
N PRO A 111 -33.98 -17.76 -3.92
CA PRO A 111 -34.58 -16.86 -2.95
C PRO A 111 -33.81 -15.53 -2.87
N GLY A 112 -34.52 -14.48 -2.45
CA GLY A 112 -33.93 -13.19 -2.11
C GLY A 112 -33.98 -12.15 -3.23
N THR A 113 -33.52 -10.95 -2.88
CA THR A 113 -33.47 -9.80 -3.76
C THR A 113 -32.08 -9.17 -3.71
N TYR A 114 -31.63 -8.65 -4.84
CA TYR A 114 -30.23 -8.31 -5.06
C TYR A 114 -30.11 -6.94 -5.72
N LEU A 115 -28.98 -6.27 -5.50
CA LEU A 115 -28.59 -5.09 -6.27
C LEU A 115 -28.23 -5.48 -7.72
N TYR A 116 -27.62 -6.65 -7.87
CA TYR A 116 -27.30 -7.29 -9.13
C TYR A 116 -27.34 -8.79 -8.94
N VAL A 117 -27.83 -9.50 -9.94
CA VAL A 117 -27.77 -10.96 -10.01
C VAL A 117 -27.40 -11.41 -11.41
N GLU A 118 -26.58 -12.45 -11.49
CA GLU A 118 -26.29 -13.14 -12.74
C GLU A 118 -26.52 -14.64 -12.61
N LYS A 119 -26.93 -15.22 -13.74
CA LYS A 119 -27.18 -16.63 -13.94
C LYS A 119 -26.28 -17.08 -15.09
N THR A 120 -25.38 -18.01 -14.83
CA THR A 120 -24.48 -18.60 -15.82
C THR A 120 -24.90 -20.04 -16.07
N ARG A 121 -25.14 -20.41 -17.33
CA ARG A 121 -25.35 -21.79 -17.74
C ARG A 121 -24.00 -22.43 -18.01
N GLU A 122 -23.79 -23.59 -17.42
CA GLU A 122 -22.60 -24.41 -17.64
C GLU A 122 -22.99 -25.80 -18.10
N GLU A 123 -22.19 -26.35 -19.00
CA GLU A 123 -22.37 -27.68 -19.58
C GLU A 123 -21.19 -28.57 -19.20
N TYR A 124 -21.46 -29.82 -18.85
CA TYR A 124 -20.43 -30.79 -18.50
C TYR A 124 -19.92 -31.44 -19.78
N THR A 125 -18.68 -31.13 -20.14
CA THR A 125 -18.08 -31.53 -21.41
C THR A 125 -16.80 -32.33 -21.17
N MET A 126 -16.50 -33.20 -22.14
CA MET A 126 -15.29 -34.00 -22.15
C MET A 126 -14.18 -33.25 -22.87
N HIS A 127 -13.02 -33.22 -22.25
CA HIS A 127 -11.78 -32.65 -22.78
C HIS A 127 -10.69 -33.70 -22.83
N THR A 128 -9.67 -33.43 -23.63
CA THR A 128 -8.45 -34.24 -23.68
C THR A 128 -7.23 -33.34 -23.54
N ARG A 129 -6.20 -33.82 -22.83
CA ARG A 129 -4.90 -33.14 -22.72
C ARG A 129 -3.78 -34.13 -22.95
N GLU A 130 -2.69 -33.66 -23.54
CA GLU A 130 -1.45 -34.44 -23.61
C GLU A 130 -0.61 -34.18 -22.35
N VAL A 131 -0.22 -35.26 -21.68
CA VAL A 131 0.64 -35.21 -20.50
C VAL A 131 2.00 -35.79 -20.86
N GLU A 132 3.04 -35.00 -20.65
CA GLU A 132 4.42 -35.44 -20.82
C GLU A 132 4.84 -36.28 -19.62
N HIS A 133 5.44 -37.42 -19.89
CA HIS A 133 6.10 -38.28 -18.92
C HIS A 133 7.56 -38.44 -19.32
N THR A 134 8.40 -38.66 -18.32
CA THR A 134 9.81 -39.01 -18.53
C THR A 134 10.04 -40.38 -17.91
N ASP A 135 10.60 -41.31 -18.68
CA ASP A 135 10.96 -42.63 -18.16
C ASP A 135 12.22 -42.57 -17.28
N SER A 136 12.58 -43.71 -16.67
CA SER A 136 13.79 -43.82 -15.84
C SER A 136 15.10 -43.58 -16.61
N ASP A 137 15.06 -43.66 -17.94
CA ASP A 137 16.21 -43.51 -18.84
C ASP A 137 16.31 -42.08 -19.42
N GLY A 138 15.38 -41.19 -19.06
CA GLY A 138 15.34 -39.79 -19.47
C GLY A 138 14.62 -39.53 -20.81
N ASN A 139 13.97 -40.53 -21.40
CA ASN A 139 13.19 -40.34 -22.62
C ASN A 139 11.80 -39.77 -22.30
N LYS A 140 11.39 -38.78 -23.09
CA LYS A 140 10.07 -38.16 -22.98
C LYS A 140 9.06 -38.88 -23.86
N TYR A 141 7.87 -39.13 -23.31
CA TYR A 141 6.72 -39.64 -24.06
C TYR A 141 5.44 -38.93 -23.62
N TYR A 142 4.42 -38.91 -24.48
CA TYR A 142 3.15 -38.21 -24.22
C TYR A 142 2.00 -39.22 -24.12
N THR A 143 1.11 -39.01 -23.13
CA THR A 143 -0.14 -39.77 -23.00
C THR A 143 -1.32 -38.82 -23.15
N THR A 144 -2.35 -39.21 -23.89
CA THR A 144 -3.62 -38.47 -23.93
C THR A 144 -4.46 -38.86 -22.71
N GLU A 145 -4.72 -37.90 -21.83
CA GLU A 145 -5.63 -38.03 -20.71
C GLU A 145 -6.98 -37.38 -21.05
N THR A 146 -8.07 -38.11 -20.81
CA THR A 146 -9.43 -37.56 -20.87
C THR A 146 -9.83 -37.02 -19.50
N TYR A 147 -10.36 -35.81 -19.45
CA TYR A 147 -10.94 -35.22 -18.24
C TYR A 147 -12.27 -34.55 -18.57
N TYR A 148 -13.06 -34.22 -17.56
CA TYR A 148 -14.34 -33.56 -17.74
C TYR A 148 -14.38 -32.29 -16.89
N SER A 149 -14.95 -31.23 -17.45
CA SER A 149 -15.14 -29.96 -16.74
C SER A 149 -16.50 -29.35 -17.06
N TRP A 150 -16.93 -28.45 -16.18
CA TRP A 150 -18.08 -27.58 -16.42
C TRP A 150 -17.60 -26.39 -17.24
N ASP A 151 -18.07 -26.30 -18.47
CA ASP A 151 -17.72 -25.25 -19.40
C ASP A 151 -18.82 -24.21 -19.49
N TYR A 152 -18.42 -22.96 -19.66
CA TYR A 152 -19.33 -21.85 -19.87
C TYR A 152 -20.12 -22.00 -21.18
N ASP A 153 -21.45 -21.88 -21.11
CA ASP A 153 -22.33 -21.83 -22.28
C ASP A 153 -22.93 -20.43 -22.47
N SER A 154 -23.63 -19.89 -21.46
CA SER A 154 -24.35 -18.62 -21.59
C SER A 154 -24.52 -17.88 -20.27
N ARG A 155 -24.81 -16.57 -20.35
CA ARG A 155 -24.95 -15.69 -19.17
C ARG A 155 -26.13 -14.75 -19.29
N GLN A 156 -26.90 -14.64 -18.22
CA GLN A 156 -27.99 -13.68 -18.07
C GLN A 156 -27.70 -12.81 -16.85
N LYS A 157 -27.92 -11.50 -16.98
CA LYS A 157 -27.63 -10.52 -15.93
C LYS A 157 -28.85 -9.64 -15.71
N LYS A 158 -29.14 -9.35 -14.44
CA LYS A 158 -30.13 -8.36 -14.01
C LYS A 158 -29.47 -7.44 -12.99
N HIS A 159 -29.83 -6.16 -13.00
CA HIS A 159 -29.33 -5.17 -12.06
C HIS A 159 -30.39 -4.12 -11.77
N ALA A 160 -30.27 -3.44 -10.64
CA ALA A 160 -31.07 -2.27 -10.32
C ALA A 160 -30.90 -1.18 -11.39
N ASN A 161 -31.93 -0.41 -11.67
CA ASN A 161 -31.83 0.79 -12.50
C ASN A 161 -31.24 1.96 -11.71
N PHE A 162 -31.59 2.02 -10.42
CA PHE A 162 -31.20 3.08 -9.51
C PHE A 162 -30.64 2.53 -8.22
N ILE A 163 -29.74 3.32 -7.64
CA ILE A 163 -29.14 3.07 -6.34
C ILE A 163 -29.38 4.28 -5.45
N THR A 164 -29.35 4.07 -4.15
CA THR A 164 -29.33 5.14 -3.16
C THR A 164 -28.00 5.06 -2.43
N PHE A 165 -27.29 6.18 -2.32
CA PHE A 165 -26.08 6.26 -1.51
C PHE A 165 -26.20 7.40 -0.52
N LEU A 166 -26.08 7.08 0.77
CA LEU A 166 -26.28 8.02 1.87
C LEU A 166 -27.61 8.80 1.74
N GLY A 167 -28.69 8.08 1.39
CA GLY A 167 -30.03 8.64 1.21
C GLY A 167 -30.28 9.37 -0.13
N VAL A 168 -29.26 9.62 -0.94
CA VAL A 168 -29.38 10.29 -2.24
C VAL A 168 -29.48 9.28 -3.37
N ARG A 169 -30.44 9.46 -4.28
CA ARG A 169 -30.69 8.56 -5.41
C ARG A 169 -29.80 8.88 -6.62
N PHE A 170 -29.19 7.85 -7.20
CA PHE A 170 -28.36 7.91 -8.40
C PHE A 170 -28.73 6.82 -9.41
N GLU A 171 -28.30 6.98 -10.66
CA GLU A 171 -28.30 5.88 -11.63
C GLU A 171 -27.33 4.79 -11.19
N TYR A 172 -27.66 3.52 -11.46
CA TYR A 172 -26.86 2.36 -11.05
C TYR A 172 -25.37 2.45 -11.44
N LYS A 173 -25.04 3.08 -12.56
CA LYS A 173 -23.66 3.19 -13.06
C LYS A 173 -22.83 4.29 -12.40
N LYS A 174 -23.46 5.17 -11.59
CA LYS A 174 -22.77 6.29 -10.93
C LYS A 174 -21.72 5.81 -9.94
N ILE A 175 -22.02 4.75 -9.20
CA ILE A 175 -21.12 4.15 -8.22
C ILE A 175 -20.83 2.72 -8.66
N THR A 176 -19.55 2.31 -8.63
CA THR A 176 -19.19 0.94 -8.95
C THR A 176 -19.78 0.00 -7.92
N ARG A 177 -20.53 -0.99 -8.39
CA ARG A 177 -21.08 -2.03 -7.53
C ARG A 177 -19.97 -2.85 -6.84
N PRO A 178 -20.19 -3.29 -5.59
CA PRO A 178 -19.43 -4.38 -4.97
C PRO A 178 -19.35 -5.66 -5.81
N MET A 179 -18.45 -6.56 -5.42
CA MET A 179 -18.28 -7.83 -6.12
C MET A 179 -19.53 -8.72 -5.97
N ALA A 180 -19.79 -9.55 -6.99
CA ALA A 180 -20.82 -10.58 -6.90
C ALA A 180 -20.25 -11.80 -6.17
N HIS A 181 -21.01 -12.36 -5.25
CA HIS A 181 -20.67 -13.59 -4.55
C HIS A 181 -21.52 -14.74 -5.06
N TYR A 182 -20.96 -15.95 -4.99
CA TYR A 182 -21.69 -17.19 -5.28
C TYR A 182 -22.91 -17.29 -4.37
N ILE A 183 -24.07 -17.58 -4.96
CA ILE A 183 -25.31 -17.81 -4.24
C ILE A 183 -25.58 -19.31 -4.20
N ASP A 184 -25.77 -19.91 -5.38
CA ASP A 184 -26.15 -21.31 -5.48
C ASP A 184 -25.86 -21.89 -6.88
N THR A 185 -25.93 -23.22 -6.98
CA THR A 185 -25.86 -23.98 -8.23
C THR A 185 -27.07 -24.90 -8.32
N ILE A 186 -27.90 -24.68 -9.34
CA ILE A 186 -29.09 -25.50 -9.58
C ILE A 186 -28.84 -26.37 -10.81
N TYR A 187 -28.91 -27.69 -10.61
CA TYR A 187 -28.79 -28.65 -11.69
C TYR A 187 -30.12 -28.77 -12.43
N LYS A 188 -30.06 -28.64 -13.75
CA LYS A 188 -31.20 -28.95 -14.61
C LYS A 188 -31.25 -30.46 -14.89
N ASP A 189 -30.07 -31.05 -15.13
CA ASP A 189 -29.84 -32.47 -15.35
C ASP A 189 -28.37 -32.81 -15.01
N SER A 190 -27.88 -34.00 -15.38
CA SER A 190 -26.51 -34.43 -15.06
C SER A 190 -25.43 -33.62 -15.77
N ASP A 191 -25.76 -33.04 -16.92
CA ASP A 191 -24.79 -32.42 -17.83
C ASP A 191 -25.02 -30.91 -17.96
N THR A 192 -26.12 -30.38 -17.44
CA THR A 192 -26.46 -28.95 -17.43
C THR A 192 -26.68 -28.45 -16.01
N ARG A 193 -25.98 -27.37 -15.64
CA ARG A 193 -26.21 -26.64 -14.38
C ARG A 193 -26.27 -25.12 -14.59
N TYR A 194 -26.91 -24.45 -13.64
CA TYR A 194 -26.95 -23.00 -13.57
C TYR A 194 -26.27 -22.53 -12.29
N VAL A 195 -25.23 -21.71 -12.44
CA VAL A 195 -24.50 -21.09 -11.34
C VAL A 195 -24.97 -19.66 -11.18
N TYR A 196 -25.35 -19.29 -9.96
CA TYR A 196 -25.90 -17.99 -9.64
C TYR A 196 -24.91 -17.19 -8.80
N TYR A 197 -24.70 -15.93 -9.18
CA TYR A 197 -23.93 -14.97 -8.40
C TYR A 197 -24.76 -13.71 -8.18
N GLY A 198 -24.59 -13.05 -7.05
CA GLY A 198 -25.27 -11.78 -6.80
C GLY A 198 -24.56 -10.91 -5.78
N THR A 199 -25.01 -9.67 -5.73
CA THR A 199 -24.58 -8.68 -4.76
C THR A 199 -25.76 -8.33 -3.89
N ALA A 200 -25.53 -8.27 -2.59
CA ALA A 200 -26.56 -7.95 -1.62
C ALA A 200 -27.21 -6.59 -1.94
N PRO A 201 -28.46 -6.38 -1.51
CA PRO A 201 -29.17 -5.15 -1.83
C PRO A 201 -28.61 -3.92 -1.11
N ALA A 202 -27.81 -4.09 -0.04
CA ALA A 202 -27.26 -3.00 0.75
C ALA A 202 -25.83 -3.30 1.20
N HIS A 203 -24.96 -2.29 1.16
CA HIS A 203 -23.54 -2.36 1.53
C HIS A 203 -23.11 -1.07 2.21
N THR A 204 -22.27 -1.15 3.24
CA THR A 204 -21.67 0.01 3.90
C THR A 204 -20.25 0.24 3.39
N GLY A 205 -19.84 1.50 3.26
CA GLY A 205 -18.50 1.79 2.78
C GLY A 205 -18.24 3.26 2.51
N THR A 206 -17.08 3.53 1.92
CA THR A 206 -16.62 4.89 1.60
C THR A 206 -16.42 5.05 0.09
N ILE A 207 -16.76 6.22 -0.43
CA ILE A 207 -16.34 6.69 -1.76
C ILE A 207 -15.39 7.89 -1.61
N TYR A 208 -14.42 8.00 -2.53
CA TYR A 208 -13.65 9.21 -2.75
C TYR A 208 -14.03 9.80 -4.11
N CYS A 209 -14.60 11.00 -4.12
CA CYS A 209 -15.04 11.63 -5.36
C CYS A 209 -15.10 13.15 -5.25
N LYS A 210 -15.34 13.81 -6.39
CA LYS A 210 -15.54 15.24 -6.46
C LYS A 210 -17.03 15.57 -6.40
N LEU A 211 -17.46 16.27 -5.36
CA LEU A 211 -18.82 16.76 -5.21
C LEU A 211 -18.97 18.07 -6.00
N MET A 212 -19.68 17.99 -7.13
CA MET A 212 -19.93 19.14 -8.00
C MET A 212 -21.16 18.94 -8.88
N ASP A 213 -21.74 20.04 -9.35
CA ASP A 213 -22.85 20.07 -10.30
C ASP A 213 -24.09 19.30 -9.80
N ASN A 214 -24.36 19.34 -8.49
CA ASN A 214 -25.44 18.60 -7.82
C ASN A 214 -25.36 17.08 -8.02
N THR A 215 -24.17 16.54 -8.32
CA THR A 215 -23.98 15.10 -8.55
C THR A 215 -22.56 14.65 -8.18
N ILE A 216 -22.27 13.39 -8.50
CA ILE A 216 -20.96 12.78 -8.43
C ILE A 216 -20.52 12.29 -9.82
N PRO A 217 -19.20 12.11 -10.05
CA PRO A 217 -18.67 11.53 -11.28
C PRO A 217 -19.20 10.11 -11.53
N ASP A 218 -19.31 9.75 -12.81
CA ASP A 218 -19.68 8.39 -13.21
C ASP A 218 -18.59 7.40 -12.81
N HIS A 219 -18.99 6.15 -12.52
CA HIS A 219 -18.09 5.07 -12.13
C HIS A 219 -17.21 5.38 -10.91
N THR A 220 -17.74 6.15 -9.96
CA THR A 220 -17.07 6.41 -8.67
C THR A 220 -16.82 5.09 -7.94
N THR A 221 -15.58 4.85 -7.52
CA THR A 221 -15.20 3.58 -6.88
C THR A 221 -15.77 3.50 -5.45
N PHE A 222 -16.41 2.38 -5.15
CA PHE A 222 -16.94 2.08 -3.82
C PHE A 222 -16.01 1.14 -3.07
N HIS A 223 -15.59 1.56 -1.88
CA HIS A 223 -14.75 0.78 -0.98
C HIS A 223 -15.62 0.19 0.13
N GLU A 224 -16.03 -1.05 -0.06
CA GLU A 224 -16.90 -1.80 0.85
C GLU A 224 -16.22 -2.07 2.20
N ASP A 225 -16.93 -1.83 3.30
CA ASP A 225 -16.49 -2.01 4.69
C ASP A 225 -15.19 -1.26 5.06
N VAL A 226 -14.86 -0.21 4.31
CA VAL A 226 -13.71 0.68 4.58
C VAL A 226 -14.21 1.99 5.17
N SER A 227 -13.65 2.43 6.29
CA SER A 227 -13.91 3.75 6.88
C SER A 227 -13.19 4.88 6.13
N ILE A 228 -13.57 6.13 6.39
CA ILE A 228 -12.87 7.30 5.80
C ILE A 228 -11.39 7.30 6.18
N GLU A 229 -11.08 6.99 7.44
CA GLU A 229 -9.71 6.98 7.96
C GLU A 229 -8.88 5.89 7.31
N GLN A 230 -9.43 4.67 7.17
CA GLN A 230 -8.73 3.56 6.53
C GLN A 230 -8.47 3.84 5.04
N LEU A 231 -9.45 4.41 4.34
CA LEU A 231 -9.29 4.75 2.93
C LEU A 231 -8.26 5.88 2.76
N LEU A 232 -8.31 6.90 3.62
CA LEU A 232 -7.33 7.99 3.64
C LEU A 232 -5.93 7.46 3.92
N GLU A 233 -5.76 6.57 4.90
CA GLU A 233 -4.48 5.93 5.21
C GLU A 233 -3.95 5.15 4.01
N SER A 234 -4.81 4.44 3.26
CA SER A 234 -4.39 3.71 2.05
C SER A 234 -3.82 4.62 0.95
N PHE A 235 -4.34 5.84 0.81
CA PHE A 235 -3.78 6.85 -0.12
C PHE A 235 -2.57 7.58 0.46
N CYS A 236 -2.44 7.59 1.79
CA CYS A 236 -1.37 8.24 2.53
C CYS A 236 -0.30 7.28 3.05
N ASP A 237 -0.24 6.04 2.58
CA ASP A 237 0.87 5.15 2.88
C ASP A 237 2.01 5.40 1.86
N SER A 238 3.24 5.61 2.35
CA SER A 238 4.42 5.72 1.51
C SER A 238 5.65 5.29 2.29
N PRO A 239 6.37 4.29 1.81
CA PRO A 239 7.60 3.85 2.46
C PRO A 239 8.78 4.78 2.18
N ALA A 240 8.62 5.87 1.41
CA ALA A 240 9.73 6.69 0.92
C ALA A 240 10.68 7.18 2.02
N VAL A 241 10.13 7.70 3.13
CA VAL A 241 10.93 8.16 4.28
C VAL A 241 11.63 6.98 4.97
N ALA A 242 10.95 5.84 5.14
CA ALA A 242 11.53 4.66 5.76
C ALA A 242 12.67 4.07 4.90
N VAL A 243 12.45 3.94 3.59
CA VAL A 243 13.46 3.48 2.62
C VAL A 243 14.67 4.40 2.61
N PHE A 244 14.45 5.71 2.68
CA PHE A 244 15.54 6.68 2.81
C PHE A 244 16.40 6.40 4.03
N TRP A 245 15.82 6.23 5.22
CA TRP A 245 16.59 5.94 6.44
C TRP A 245 17.34 4.61 6.37
N ILE A 246 16.79 3.58 5.73
CA ILE A 246 17.49 2.30 5.52
C ILE A 246 18.74 2.51 4.63
N LEU A 247 18.60 3.20 3.51
CA LEU A 247 19.73 3.46 2.61
C LEU A 247 20.76 4.42 3.25
N TRP A 248 20.28 5.42 3.99
CA TRP A 248 21.11 6.43 4.66
C TRP A 248 21.95 5.85 5.79
N THR A 249 21.38 4.92 6.56
CA THR A 249 22.11 4.20 7.62
C THR A 249 23.17 3.27 7.04
N LEU A 250 22.89 2.58 5.93
CA LEU A 250 23.89 1.77 5.22
C LEU A 250 25.04 2.65 4.70
N LEU A 251 24.73 3.76 4.03
CA LEU A 251 25.73 4.72 3.55
C LEU A 251 26.59 5.26 4.69
N THR A 252 25.97 5.60 5.83
CA THR A 252 26.68 6.07 7.02
C THR A 252 27.62 5.00 7.56
N GLY A 253 27.18 3.74 7.61
CA GLY A 253 28.02 2.61 8.01
C GLY A 253 29.24 2.43 7.09
N VAL A 254 29.04 2.52 5.77
CA VAL A 254 30.14 2.45 4.79
C VAL A 254 31.12 3.62 4.95
N LEU A 255 30.63 4.83 5.19
CA LEU A 255 31.48 6.01 5.42
C LEU A 255 32.30 5.89 6.71
N ILE A 256 31.69 5.43 7.80
CA ILE A 256 32.39 5.22 9.07
C ILE A 256 33.42 4.09 8.94
N TYR A 257 33.06 2.98 8.30
CA TYR A 257 34.00 1.89 8.03
C TYR A 257 35.16 2.35 7.14
N GLY A 258 34.88 3.08 6.06
CA GLY A 258 35.91 3.66 5.19
C GLY A 258 36.79 4.66 5.93
N PHE A 259 36.23 5.46 6.84
CA PHE A 259 36.99 6.36 7.71
C PHE A 259 37.99 5.60 8.58
N PHE A 260 37.57 4.52 9.23
CA PHE A 260 38.48 3.70 10.04
C PHE A 260 39.50 2.92 9.19
N TYR A 261 39.12 2.43 8.00
CA TYR A 261 40.00 1.62 7.15
C TYR A 261 41.03 2.46 6.37
N MET A 262 40.68 3.68 5.94
CA MET A 262 41.59 4.57 5.19
C MET A 262 42.55 5.36 6.09
N GLN A 263 42.37 5.36 7.42
CA GLN A 263 43.16 6.17 8.35
C GLN A 263 44.31 5.44 9.05
N ASN A 264 44.79 4.30 8.56
CA ASN A 264 46.05 3.76 9.09
C ASN A 264 47.31 4.59 8.70
N ASP A 265 47.21 5.58 7.80
CA ASP A 265 48.37 6.31 7.25
C ASP A 265 48.25 7.86 7.26
N TRP A 266 47.21 8.49 7.86
CA TRP A 266 46.98 9.95 7.64
C TRP A 266 47.73 10.92 8.57
N LEU A 267 48.40 10.41 9.62
CA LEU A 267 49.12 11.21 10.63
C LEU A 267 50.51 10.65 10.95
N GLU A 268 51.23 10.13 9.95
CA GLU A 268 52.70 10.09 9.99
C GLU A 268 53.33 11.42 9.56
#